data_AF-A0A1Z3LVX1-F1
#
_entry.id   AF-A0A1Z3LVX1-F1
#
_cell.length_a   1.000
_cell.length_b   1.000
_cell.length_c   1.000
_cell.angle_alpha   90.00
_cell.angle_beta   90.00
_cell.angle_gamma   90.00
#
_symmetry.space_group_name_H-M   'P 1'
#
loop_
_entity.id
_entity.type
_entity.pdbx_description
1 polymer ?
#
loop_
_entity_poly.entity_id
_entity_poly.type
_entity_poly.pdbx_seq_one_letter_code
_entity_poly.pdbx_strand_id
1 'polypeptide(L)'
;MGKHAVSFEGSVTTTGRSEAVRLEKAFFRAHPEFRQKARVRAQAIGEGHVLVSVAEPLIPTSDEVDPVVSAYLSFLEADMVAHPERLSPFSSADLAAARELTRGVEVSDDDALPDDVTI
;
A
#
# COMPACT_ATOMS: atom_id res chain seq x y z
N MET A 1 10.25 -2.04 -11.38
CA MET A 1 9.92 -0.63 -11.59
C MET A 1 9.33 -0.06 -10.30
N GLY A 2 10.20 0.30 -9.34
CA GLY A 2 9.81 0.95 -8.10
C GLY A 2 8.82 2.09 -8.34
N LYS A 3 7.64 2.02 -7.71
CA LYS A 3 6.64 3.08 -7.78
C LYS A 3 7.25 4.34 -7.15
N HIS A 4 7.88 5.17 -7.98
CA HIS A 4 8.15 6.55 -7.63
C HIS A 4 6.85 7.13 -7.08
N ALA A 5 6.90 7.79 -5.92
CA ALA A 5 5.75 8.52 -5.43
C ALA A 5 5.44 9.60 -6.47
N VAL A 6 4.43 9.34 -7.31
CA VAL A 6 3.98 10.30 -8.31
C VAL A 6 3.30 11.43 -7.56
N SER A 7 3.88 12.61 -7.61
CA SER A 7 3.27 13.82 -7.07
C SER A 7 2.23 14.36 -8.04
N PHE A 8 1.05 14.69 -7.52
CA PHE A 8 0.01 15.39 -8.26
C PHE A 8 -0.24 16.74 -7.62
N GLU A 9 -0.45 17.77 -8.42
CA GLU A 9 -0.72 19.12 -7.92
C GLU A 9 -2.22 19.38 -7.77
N GLY A 10 -2.54 20.33 -6.87
CA GLY A 10 -3.91 20.73 -6.60
C GLY A 10 -3.98 22.08 -5.91
N SER A 11 -5.21 22.56 -5.72
CA SER A 11 -5.50 23.85 -5.11
C SER A 11 -6.65 23.72 -4.10
N VAL A 12 -6.60 24.49 -3.01
CA VAL A 12 -7.76 24.64 -2.12
C VAL A 12 -8.75 25.60 -2.75
N THR A 13 -10.03 25.21 -2.73
CA THR A 13 -11.15 25.98 -3.30
C THR A 13 -12.31 26.01 -2.32
N THR A 14 -13.16 27.03 -2.39
CA THR A 14 -14.37 27.10 -1.55
C THR A 14 -15.56 26.51 -2.30
N THR A 15 -16.24 25.54 -1.69
CA THR A 15 -17.49 24.94 -2.18
C THR A 15 -18.60 25.18 -1.16
N GLY A 16 -19.50 26.11 -1.45
CA GLY A 16 -20.55 26.50 -0.51
C GLY A 16 -19.97 27.08 0.77
N ARG A 17 -20.21 26.42 1.91
CA ARG A 17 -19.66 26.81 3.24
C ARG A 17 -18.42 26.01 3.65
N SER A 18 -17.84 25.25 2.73
CA SER A 18 -16.74 24.34 3.03
C SER A 18 -15.57 24.56 2.08
N GLU A 19 -14.39 24.11 2.48
CA GLU A 19 -13.22 24.04 1.62
C GLU A 19 -13.11 22.66 0.97
N ALA A 20 -12.56 22.63 -0.24
CA ALA A 20 -12.34 21.44 -1.03
C ALA A 20 -10.95 21.49 -1.67
N VAL A 21 -10.23 20.38 -1.60
CA VAL A 21 -8.98 20.21 -2.34
C VAL A 21 -9.32 19.73 -3.75
N ARG A 22 -9.03 20.57 -4.74
CA ARG A 22 -9.18 20.25 -6.15
C ARG A 22 -7.85 19.70 -6.67
N LEU A 23 -7.84 18.43 -7.04
CA LEU A 23 -6.71 17.78 -7.71
C LEU A 23 -6.84 17.90 -9.24
N GLU A 24 -5.72 17.85 -9.94
CA GLU A 24 -5.70 17.83 -11.39
C GLU A 24 -6.35 16.57 -11.99
N LYS A 25 -6.78 16.66 -13.26
CA LYS A 25 -7.46 15.54 -13.94
C LYS A 25 -6.53 14.32 -14.13
N ALA A 26 -5.22 14.52 -14.17
CA ALA A 26 -4.24 13.44 -14.29
C ALA A 26 -4.33 12.46 -13.11
N PHE A 27 -4.52 12.98 -11.88
CA PHE A 27 -4.72 12.16 -10.68
C PHE A 27 -5.88 11.17 -10.85
N PHE A 28 -7.08 11.63 -11.22
CA PHE A 28 -8.26 10.76 -11.37
C PHE A 28 -8.19 9.82 -12.58
N ARG A 29 -7.29 10.07 -13.52
CA ARG A 29 -7.01 9.15 -14.62
C ARG A 29 -6.09 8.03 -14.15
N ALA A 30 -5.07 8.35 -13.35
CA ALA A 30 -4.15 7.38 -12.76
C ALA A 30 -4.80 6.56 -11.63
N HIS A 31 -5.69 7.19 -10.86
CA HIS A 31 -6.35 6.66 -9.67
C HIS A 31 -7.89 6.71 -9.83
N PRO A 32 -8.47 5.85 -10.69
CA PRO A 32 -9.91 5.84 -10.97
C PRO A 32 -10.79 5.54 -9.75
N GLU A 33 -10.23 4.98 -8.68
CA GLU A 33 -10.88 4.70 -7.40
C GLU A 33 -11.37 5.99 -6.68
N PHE A 34 -10.81 7.16 -7.01
CA PHE A 34 -11.22 8.46 -6.45
C PHE A 34 -12.25 9.24 -7.30
N ARG A 35 -12.93 8.60 -8.25
CA ARG A 35 -13.90 9.26 -9.15
C ARG A 35 -15.11 9.86 -8.42
N GLN A 36 -15.90 10.68 -9.14
CA GLN A 36 -17.12 11.29 -8.61
C GLN A 36 -18.00 10.27 -7.87
N LYS A 37 -18.50 10.69 -6.70
CA LYS A 37 -19.30 9.91 -5.73
C LYS A 37 -18.52 8.92 -4.86
N ALA A 38 -17.22 8.69 -5.10
CA ALA A 38 -16.40 7.95 -4.17
C ALA A 38 -16.38 8.66 -2.81
N ARG A 39 -16.66 7.90 -1.75
CA ARG A 39 -16.49 8.40 -0.38
C ARG A 39 -15.01 8.28 -0.04
N VAL A 40 -14.43 9.35 0.49
CA VAL A 40 -13.01 9.39 0.86
C VAL A 40 -12.85 9.69 2.35
N ARG A 41 -11.74 9.23 2.92
CA ARG A 41 -11.28 9.56 4.26
C ARG A 41 -9.93 10.26 4.17
N ALA A 42 -9.80 11.40 4.83
CA ALA A 42 -8.54 12.11 5.01
C ALA A 42 -8.05 11.90 6.44
N GLN A 43 -6.81 11.45 6.61
CA GLN A 43 -6.16 11.25 7.91
C GLN A 43 -4.89 12.11 7.96
N ALA A 44 -4.76 12.92 9.01
CA ALA A 44 -3.53 13.68 9.24
C ALA A 44 -2.42 12.72 9.71
N ILE A 45 -1.28 12.73 9.01
CA ILE A 45 -0.12 11.87 9.34
C ILE A 45 1.11 12.68 9.79
N GLY A 46 1.00 14.01 9.78
CA GLY A 46 2.03 14.95 10.21
C GLY A 46 1.63 16.39 9.87
N GLU A 47 2.41 17.36 10.32
CA GLU A 47 2.17 18.78 9.97
C GLU A 47 2.24 18.97 8.45
N GLY A 48 1.19 19.55 7.86
CA GLY A 48 1.11 19.76 6.41
C GLY A 48 0.90 18.49 5.57
N HIS A 49 0.76 17.31 6.19
CA HIS A 49 0.67 16.03 5.49
C HIS A 49 -0.62 15.29 5.82
N VAL A 50 -1.34 14.87 4.78
CA VAL A 50 -2.58 14.11 4.88
C VAL A 50 -2.51 12.89 3.97
N LEU A 51 -2.90 11.73 4.51
CA LEU A 51 -3.20 10.53 3.74
C LEU A 51 -4.68 10.54 3.36
N VAL A 52 -4.97 10.45 2.06
CA VAL A 52 -6.35 10.35 1.54
C VAL A 52 -6.57 8.94 1.00
N SER A 53 -7.62 8.26 1.47
CA SER A 53 -8.00 6.92 1.02
C SER A 53 -9.48 6.87 0.63
N VAL A 54 -9.86 5.93 -0.23
CA VAL A 54 -11.28 5.60 -0.45
C VAL A 54 -11.82 4.98 0.84
N ALA A 55 -13.00 5.42 1.27
CA ALA A 55 -13.62 5.04 2.55
C ALA A 55 -14.37 3.70 2.46
N GLU A 56 -14.75 3.29 1.25
CA GLU A 56 -15.28 1.95 1.00
C GLU A 56 -14.10 1.01 0.81
N PRO A 57 -14.08 -0.16 1.47
CA PRO A 57 -13.07 -1.16 1.20
C PRO A 57 -13.15 -1.49 -0.28
N LEU A 58 -12.02 -1.37 -0.99
CA LEU A 58 -11.75 -2.20 -2.16
C LEU A 58 -11.78 -3.63 -1.62
N ILE A 59 -12.98 -4.21 -1.50
CA ILE A 59 -13.11 -5.66 -1.38
C ILE A 59 -12.54 -6.12 -2.71
N PRO A 60 -11.38 -6.81 -2.72
CA PRO A 60 -10.93 -7.45 -3.93
C PRO A 60 -12.12 -8.25 -4.43
N THR A 61 -12.57 -8.04 -5.66
CA THR A 61 -13.54 -8.96 -6.25
C THR A 61 -12.95 -10.36 -6.06
N SER A 62 -13.72 -11.33 -5.56
CA SER A 62 -13.17 -12.62 -5.11
C SER A 62 -12.35 -13.36 -6.17
N ASP A 63 -12.46 -12.93 -7.43
CA ASP A 63 -11.65 -13.37 -8.57
C ASP A 63 -10.16 -12.92 -8.51
N GLU A 64 -9.77 -11.98 -7.64
CA GLU A 64 -8.39 -11.48 -7.49
C GLU A 64 -7.60 -12.11 -6.34
N VAL A 65 -8.24 -12.84 -5.41
CA VAL A 65 -7.55 -13.41 -4.26
C VAL A 65 -7.54 -14.92 -4.38
N ASP A 66 -6.35 -15.49 -4.58
CA ASP A 66 -6.16 -16.93 -4.59
C ASP A 66 -6.73 -17.54 -3.28
N PRO A 67 -7.66 -18.51 -3.36
CA PRO A 67 -8.29 -19.10 -2.18
C PRO A 67 -7.29 -19.78 -1.24
N VAL A 68 -6.18 -20.29 -1.75
CA VAL A 68 -5.09 -20.86 -0.97
C VAL A 68 -4.37 -19.77 -0.17
N VAL A 69 -4.05 -18.66 -0.84
CA VAL A 69 -3.42 -17.51 -0.16
C VAL A 69 -4.35 -16.95 0.91
N SER A 70 -5.64 -16.82 0.61
CA SER A 70 -6.62 -16.37 1.60
C SER A 70 -6.69 -17.31 2.81
N ALA A 71 -6.75 -18.62 2.59
CA ALA A 71 -6.81 -19.59 3.67
C ALA A 71 -5.53 -19.59 4.53
N TYR A 72 -4.37 -19.47 3.90
CA TYR A 72 -3.09 -19.38 4.59
C TYR A 72 -3.00 -18.13 5.46
N LEU A 73 -3.39 -16.95 4.94
CA LEU A 73 -3.36 -15.71 5.69
C LEU A 73 -4.34 -15.72 6.87
N SER A 74 -5.54 -16.29 6.69
CA SER A 74 -6.50 -16.45 7.79
C SER A 74 -5.99 -17.40 8.88
N PHE A 75 -5.29 -18.49 8.50
CA PHE A 75 -4.63 -19.37 9.45
C PHE A 75 -3.53 -18.63 10.24
N LEU A 76 -2.69 -17.87 9.54
CA LEU A 76 -1.60 -17.10 10.16
C LEU A 76 -2.17 -16.05 11.12
N GLU A 77 -3.19 -15.30 10.71
CA GLU A 77 -3.86 -14.32 11.58
C GLU A 77 -4.38 -14.97 12.87
N ALA A 78 -5.04 -16.12 12.76
CA ALA A 78 -5.53 -16.85 13.93
C ALA A 78 -4.41 -17.29 14.88
N ASP A 79 -3.28 -17.79 14.34
CA ASP A 79 -2.13 -18.19 15.16
C ASP A 79 -1.46 -16.98 15.82
N MET A 80 -1.31 -15.86 15.12
CA MET A 80 -0.73 -14.62 15.67
C MET A 80 -1.54 -14.07 16.85
N VAL A 81 -2.87 -14.18 16.79
CA VAL A 81 -3.77 -13.76 17.88
C VAL A 81 -3.73 -14.75 19.04
N ALA A 82 -3.69 -16.06 18.75
CA ALA A 82 -3.68 -17.10 19.78
C ALA A 82 -2.34 -17.20 20.52
N HIS A 83 -1.24 -16.91 19.84
CA HIS A 83 0.14 -17.10 20.30
C HIS A 83 1.01 -15.84 20.14
N PRO A 84 0.66 -14.71 20.79
CA PRO A 84 1.43 -13.48 20.68
C PRO A 84 2.88 -13.64 21.18
N GLU A 85 3.17 -14.61 22.04
CA GLU A 85 4.51 -14.94 22.52
C GLU A 85 5.47 -15.43 21.42
N ARG A 86 4.93 -15.89 20.27
CA ARG A 86 5.74 -16.30 19.11
C ARG A 86 6.13 -15.13 18.22
N LEU A 87 5.50 -13.96 18.41
CA LEU A 87 5.80 -12.78 17.64
C LEU A 87 7.08 -12.13 18.17
N SER A 88 8.08 -12.01 17.30
CA SER A 88 9.30 -11.26 17.58
C SER A 88 9.23 -9.89 16.91
N PRO A 89 9.40 -8.78 17.66
CA PRO A 89 9.45 -7.45 17.06
C PRO A 89 10.59 -7.35 16.06
N PHE A 90 10.31 -6.82 14.87
CA PHE A 90 11.35 -6.56 13.88
C PHE A 90 12.18 -5.35 14.30
N SER A 91 13.47 -5.57 14.52
CA SER A 91 14.40 -4.59 15.07
C SER A 91 15.35 -4.01 14.02
N SER A 92 16.05 -2.92 14.39
CA SER A 92 17.13 -2.38 13.56
C SER A 92 18.30 -3.35 13.41
N ALA A 93 18.51 -4.26 14.37
CA ALA A 93 19.52 -5.30 14.30
C ALA A 93 19.16 -6.36 13.25
N ASP A 94 17.89 -6.74 13.15
CA ASP A 94 17.41 -7.67 12.12
C ASP A 94 17.58 -7.08 10.72
N LEU A 95 17.29 -5.78 10.58
CA LEU A 95 17.52 -5.06 9.32
C LEU A 95 19.01 -4.99 8.96
N ALA A 96 19.89 -4.76 9.94
CA ALA A 96 21.34 -4.75 9.72
C ALA A 96 21.85 -6.15 9.32
N ALA A 97 21.36 -7.20 9.98
CA ALA A 97 21.67 -8.58 9.65
C ALA A 97 21.21 -8.95 8.24
N ALA A 98 19.98 -8.56 7.85
CA ALA A 98 19.47 -8.78 6.50
C ALA A 98 20.33 -8.08 5.43
N ARG A 99 20.72 -6.83 5.67
CA ARG A 99 21.62 -6.06 4.76
C ARG A 99 23.00 -6.69 4.65
N GLU A 100 23.51 -7.24 5.73
CA GLU A 100 24.79 -7.95 5.72
C GLU A 100 24.70 -9.24 4.91
N LEU A 101 23.65 -10.03 5.13
CA LEU A 101 23.40 -11.28 4.41
C LEU A 101 23.25 -11.07 2.91
N THR A 102 22.69 -9.94 2.49
CA THR A 102 22.50 -9.61 1.07
C THR A 102 23.61 -8.73 0.49
N ARG A 103 24.71 -8.52 1.21
CA ARG A 103 25.81 -7.67 0.75
C ARG A 103 26.40 -8.22 -0.55
N GLY A 104 26.41 -7.38 -1.59
CA GLY A 104 26.99 -7.72 -2.90
C GLY A 104 26.04 -8.51 -3.81
N VAL A 105 24.79 -8.73 -3.39
CA VAL A 105 23.74 -9.19 -4.30
C VAL A 105 23.28 -8.00 -5.12
N GLU A 106 23.63 -7.98 -6.40
CA GLU A 106 23.09 -7.03 -7.36
C GLU A 106 21.68 -7.47 -7.74
N VAL A 107 20.70 -6.58 -7.58
CA VAL A 107 19.31 -6.81 -7.98
C VAL A 107 18.86 -5.68 -8.88
N SER A 108 18.25 -6.02 -10.01
CA SER A 108 17.52 -5.09 -10.85
C SER A 108 16.06 -5.54 -10.92
N ASP A 109 15.15 -4.56 -10.85
CA ASP A 109 13.72 -4.83 -11.06
C ASP A 109 13.41 -5.28 -12.50
N ASP A 110 14.35 -5.07 -13.43
CA ASP A 110 14.24 -5.46 -14.83
C ASP A 110 14.90 -6.82 -15.11
N ASP A 111 15.48 -7.46 -14.09
CA ASP A 111 16.04 -8.80 -14.24
C ASP A 111 14.91 -9.79 -14.50
N ALA A 112 15.06 -10.57 -15.58
CA ALA A 112 14.16 -11.67 -15.87
C ALA A 112 14.32 -12.75 -14.80
N LEU A 113 13.20 -13.15 -14.18
CA LEU A 113 13.18 -14.32 -13.32
C LEU A 113 13.54 -15.55 -14.14
N PRO A 114 14.43 -16.41 -13.63
CA PRO A 114 14.75 -17.65 -14.32
C PRO A 114 13.53 -18.57 -14.40
N ASP A 115 13.45 -19.37 -15.47
CA ASP A 115 12.28 -20.19 -15.83
C ASP A 115 11.89 -21.23 -14.76
N ASP A 116 12.75 -21.48 -13.78
CA ASP A 116 12.54 -22.38 -12.65
C ASP A 116 11.89 -21.72 -11.42
N VAL A 117 11.65 -20.40 -11.48
CA VAL A 117 10.94 -19.65 -10.44
C VAL A 117 9.53 -19.33 -10.93
N THR A 118 8.54 -20.01 -10.35
CA THR A 118 7.11 -19.71 -10.59
C THR A 118 6.61 -18.81 -9.46
N ILE A 119 6.03 -17.64 -9.83
CA ILE A 119 5.34 -16.72 -8.89
C ILE A 119 3.84 -16.92 -9.01
#